data_AF-A0A7Y5J5P3-F1
#
_entry.id   AF-A0A7Y5J5P3-F1
#
_cell.length_a   1.000
_cell.length_b   1.000
_cell.length_c   1.000
_cell.angle_alpha   90.00
_cell.angle_beta   90.00
_cell.angle_gamma   90.00
#
_symmetry.space_group_name_H-M   'P 1'
#
loop_
_entity.id
_entity.type
_entity.pdbx_description
1 polymer ?
#
loop_
_entity_poly.entity_id
_entity_poly.type
_entity_poly.pdbx_seq_one_letter_code
_entity_poly.pdbx_strand_id
1 'polypeptide(L)'
;MKKNLLLTFFVSVSLAAFAQEDPYTLHIRKAQAPIVLDGKLDEPDWQSADVAKSFKLSFPNDTAFSNWPTEAKVTFDDEFLYVG
;
A
#
# COMPACT_ATOMS: atom_id res chain seq x y z
N MET A 1 37.00 5.72 -30.21
CA MET A 1 35.62 5.34 -30.62
C MET A 1 35.07 4.17 -29.82
N LYS A 2 35.75 3.00 -29.78
CA LYS A 2 35.28 1.81 -29.04
C LYS A 2 35.12 2.01 -27.51
N LYS A 3 36.03 2.77 -26.89
CA LYS A 3 35.99 3.08 -25.43
C LYS A 3 34.79 3.93 -25.04
N ASN A 4 34.41 4.89 -25.89
CA ASN A 4 33.24 5.75 -25.67
C ASN A 4 31.94 4.97 -25.86
N LEU A 5 31.91 4.05 -26.84
CA LEU A 5 30.77 3.16 -27.06
C LEU A 5 30.51 2.23 -25.85
N LEU A 6 31.59 1.70 -25.26
CA LEU A 6 31.49 0.85 -24.07
C LEU A 6 30.98 1.62 -22.84
N LEU A 7 31.41 2.88 -22.69
CA LEU A 7 30.94 3.76 -21.62
C LEU A 7 29.45 4.10 -21.79
N THR A 8 29.01 4.44 -23.00
CA THR A 8 27.59 4.70 -23.29
C THR A 8 26.72 3.47 -23.03
N PHE A 9 27.20 2.27 -23.38
CA PHE A 9 26.50 1.02 -23.09
C PHE A 9 26.34 0.79 -21.58
N PHE A 10 27.42 0.99 -20.80
CA PHE A 10 27.38 0.79 -19.35
C PHE A 10 26.44 1.78 -18.65
N VAL A 11 26.42 3.04 -19.09
CA VAL A 11 25.48 4.06 -18.57
C VAL A 11 24.02 3.70 -18.90
N SER A 12 23.77 3.17 -20.10
CA SER A 12 22.42 2.79 -20.53
C SER A 12 21.86 1.58 -19.75
N VAL A 13 22.70 0.60 -19.42
CA VAL A 13 22.33 -0.55 -18.58
C VAL A 13 22.03 -0.13 -17.15
N SER A 14 22.75 0.87 -16.63
CA SER A 14 22.55 1.41 -15.27
C SER A 14 21.17 2.07 -15.10
N LEU A 15 20.66 2.73 -16.14
CA LEU A 15 19.33 3.35 -16.15
C LEU A 15 18.18 2.33 -16.22
N ALA A 16 18.43 1.10 -16.67
CA ALA A 16 17.44 0.03 -16.69
C ALA A 16 17.30 -0.69 -15.33
N ALA A 17 18.17 -0.38 -14.35
CA ALA A 17 18.23 -1.05 -13.05
C ALA A 17 17.35 -0.40 -11.98
N PHE A 18 16.48 0.56 -12.31
CA PHE A 18 15.47 1.03 -11.37
C PHE A 18 14.43 -0.07 -11.14
N ALA A 19 14.54 -0.78 -10.01
CA ALA A 19 13.47 -1.61 -9.51
C ALA A 19 12.25 -0.71 -9.22
N GLN A 20 11.10 -1.05 -9.79
CA GLN A 20 9.86 -0.30 -9.55
C GLN A 20 9.29 -0.70 -8.20
N GLU A 21 9.59 0.05 -7.15
CA GLU A 21 8.79 0.00 -5.92
C GLU A 21 7.47 0.72 -6.16
N ASP A 22 6.37 0.10 -5.75
CA ASP A 22 5.05 0.75 -5.69
C ASP A 22 4.89 1.35 -4.29
N PRO A 23 4.99 2.69 -4.13
CA PRO A 23 5.10 3.33 -2.82
C PRO A 23 3.75 3.46 -2.09
N TYR A 24 2.80 2.54 -2.30
CA TYR A 24 1.49 2.61 -1.66
C TYR A 24 1.64 2.69 -0.13
N THR A 25 1.11 3.76 0.44
CA THR A 25 1.16 4.05 1.87
C THR A 25 -0.25 4.38 2.35
N LEU A 26 -0.72 3.64 3.34
CA LEU A 26 -1.97 3.93 4.05
C LEU A 26 -1.64 4.75 5.31
N HIS A 27 -2.22 5.95 5.42
CA HIS A 27 -2.01 6.79 6.61
C HIS A 27 -3.07 6.43 7.66
N ILE A 28 -2.62 5.71 8.70
CA ILE A 28 -3.48 5.31 9.82
C ILE A 28 -3.36 6.32 10.96
N ARG A 29 -4.45 6.52 11.70
CA ARG A 29 -4.53 7.45 12.83
C ARG A 29 -4.84 6.70 14.12
N LYS A 30 -4.36 7.24 15.24
CA LYS A 30 -4.70 6.73 16.56
C LYS A 30 -6.19 6.99 16.85
N ALA A 31 -6.90 5.99 17.35
CA ALA A 31 -8.28 6.09 17.74
C ALA A 31 -8.43 7.01 18.95
N GLN A 32 -9.44 7.88 18.90
CA GLN A 32 -9.74 8.85 19.95
C GLN A 32 -10.80 8.34 20.92
N ALA A 33 -11.58 7.34 20.50
CA ALA A 33 -12.53 6.61 21.34
C ALA A 33 -12.23 5.09 21.35
N PRO A 34 -12.70 4.34 22.36
CA PRO A 34 -12.58 2.89 22.37
C PRO A 34 -13.27 2.26 21.15
N ILE A 35 -12.60 1.32 20.48
CA ILE A 35 -13.16 0.56 19.37
C ILE A 35 -13.94 -0.65 19.93
N VAL A 36 -15.20 -0.81 19.52
CA VAL A 36 -16.02 -1.94 19.92
C VAL A 36 -15.86 -3.06 18.89
N LEU A 37 -15.51 -4.27 19.35
CA LEU A 37 -15.34 -5.44 18.48
C LEU A 37 -16.68 -6.16 18.22
N ASP A 38 -17.63 -5.48 17.57
CA ASP A 38 -18.94 -6.03 17.22
C ASP A 38 -19.16 -6.27 15.70
N GLY A 39 -18.15 -5.95 14.89
CA GLY A 39 -18.17 -6.10 13.43
C GLY A 39 -18.85 -4.95 12.69
N LYS A 40 -19.23 -3.87 13.39
CA LYS A 40 -19.69 -2.63 12.77
C LYS A 40 -18.56 -1.60 12.79
N LEU A 41 -18.57 -0.70 11.80
CA LEU A 41 -17.57 0.36 11.67
C LEU A 41 -18.23 1.73 11.85
N ASP A 42 -19.06 1.86 12.87
CA ASP A 42 -19.92 3.03 13.06
C ASP A 42 -19.23 4.15 13.86
N GLU A 43 -18.10 3.84 14.52
CA GLU A 43 -17.33 4.79 15.31
C GLU A 43 -16.76 5.94 14.45
N PRO A 44 -16.69 7.18 15.00
CA PRO A 44 -16.11 8.32 14.29
C PRO A 44 -14.67 8.10 13.79
N ASP A 45 -13.90 7.31 14.54
CA ASP A 45 -12.54 6.93 14.16
C ASP A 45 -12.53 6.13 12.84
N TRP A 46 -13.48 5.23 12.63
CA TRP A 46 -13.65 4.52 11.36
C TRP A 46 -14.16 5.43 10.25
N GLN A 47 -15.07 6.35 10.55
CA GLN A 47 -15.60 7.27 9.54
C GLN A 47 -14.54 8.25 9.01
N SER A 48 -13.52 8.55 9.82
CA SER A 48 -12.40 9.44 9.46
C SER A 48 -11.12 8.72 9.03
N ALA A 49 -11.06 7.38 9.16
CA ALA A 49 -9.92 6.58 8.71
C ALA A 49 -9.81 6.54 7.18
N ASP A 50 -8.56 6.54 6.70
CA ASP A 50 -8.27 6.35 5.28
C ASP A 50 -8.73 4.94 4.83
N VAL A 51 -9.28 4.86 3.61
CA VAL A 51 -9.78 3.61 3.05
C VAL A 51 -8.70 2.95 2.19
N ALA A 52 -8.27 1.76 2.57
CA ALA A 52 -7.49 0.87 1.73
C ALA A 52 -8.40 0.24 0.67
N LYS A 53 -8.02 0.38 -0.59
CA LYS A 53 -8.75 -0.09 -1.77
C LYS A 53 -7.77 -0.43 -2.88
N SER A 54 -8.28 -0.94 -4.00
CA SER A 54 -7.44 -1.32 -5.16
C SER A 54 -6.35 -2.30 -4.78
N PHE A 55 -6.73 -3.40 -4.11
CA PHE A 55 -5.80 -4.45 -3.72
C PHE A 55 -5.16 -5.11 -4.93
N LYS A 56 -3.88 -5.47 -4.84
CA LYS A 56 -3.23 -6.33 -5.83
C LYS A 56 -3.65 -7.78 -5.64
N LEU A 57 -3.86 -8.49 -6.74
CA LEU A 57 -4.06 -9.93 -6.70
C LEU A 57 -2.75 -10.60 -6.28
N SER A 58 -2.83 -11.65 -5.46
CA SER A 58 -1.65 -12.45 -5.12
C SER A 58 -1.49 -13.64 -6.09
N PHE A 59 -2.59 -14.13 -6.67
CA PHE A 59 -2.62 -15.21 -7.65
C PHE A 59 -3.79 -14.97 -8.62
N PRO A 60 -3.69 -15.35 -9.92
CA PRO A 60 -2.52 -15.93 -10.61
C PRO A 60 -1.49 -14.89 -11.10
N ASN A 61 -1.76 -13.59 -10.91
CA ASN A 61 -0.90 -12.50 -11.36
C ASN A 61 -0.72 -11.47 -10.23
N ASP A 62 0.51 -11.22 -9.82
CA ASP A 62 0.91 -10.32 -8.72
C ASP A 62 1.06 -8.84 -9.15
N THR A 63 0.86 -8.55 -10.44
CA THR A 63 0.93 -7.20 -11.01
C THR A 63 -0.45 -6.57 -11.25
N ALA A 64 -1.51 -7.38 -11.20
CA ALA A 64 -2.86 -6.92 -11.50
C ALA A 64 -3.60 -6.43 -10.25
N PHE A 65 -4.43 -5.39 -10.42
CA PHE A 65 -5.38 -4.99 -9.40
C PHE A 65 -6.61 -5.90 -9.40
N SER A 66 -7.16 -6.08 -8.21
CA SER A 66 -8.41 -6.80 -7.97
C SER A 66 -9.59 -6.01 -8.54
N ASN A 67 -10.51 -6.71 -9.21
CA ASN A 67 -11.79 -6.13 -9.66
C ASN A 67 -12.84 -6.11 -8.55
N TRP A 68 -12.54 -6.68 -7.38
CA TRP A 68 -13.46 -6.71 -6.25
C TRP A 68 -13.42 -5.37 -5.52
N PRO A 69 -14.58 -4.77 -5.17
CA PRO A 69 -14.65 -3.49 -4.47
C PRO A 69 -14.41 -3.65 -2.97
N THR A 70 -13.43 -4.48 -2.60
CA THR A 70 -13.05 -4.67 -1.20
C THR A 70 -12.44 -3.38 -0.68
N GLU A 71 -12.93 -2.95 0.47
CA GLU A 71 -12.41 -1.83 1.25
C GLU A 71 -11.96 -2.36 2.61
N ALA A 72 -10.88 -1.79 3.15
CA ALA A 72 -10.45 -2.04 4.52
C ALA A 72 -10.05 -0.73 5.18
N LYS A 73 -10.16 -0.67 6.50
CA LYS A 73 -9.73 0.46 7.32
C LYS A 73 -8.86 -0.03 8.46
N VAL A 74 -7.94 0.83 8.88
CA VAL A 74 -7.01 0.52 9.98
C VAL A 74 -6.88 1.71 10.91
N THR A 75 -6.97 1.46 12.21
CA THR A 75 -6.69 2.41 13.30
C THR A 75 -5.99 1.69 14.45
N PHE A 76 -5.52 2.40 15.45
CA PHE A 76 -4.79 1.80 16.58
C PHE A 76 -4.99 2.63 17.85
N ASP A 77 -4.79 2.04 19.01
CA ASP A 77 -4.66 2.76 20.28
C ASP A 77 -3.30 2.44 20.94
N ASP A 78 -3.17 2.62 22.25
CA ASP A 78 -1.91 2.34 22.95
C ASP A 78 -1.61 0.83 23.11
N GLU A 79 -2.60 -0.04 22.90
CA GLU A 79 -2.50 -1.47 23.15
C GLU A 79 -2.71 -2.32 21.89
N PHE A 80 -3.58 -1.88 20.97
CA PHE A 80 -4.02 -2.69 19.83
C PHE A 80 -3.97 -1.95 18.49
N LEU A 81 -3.79 -2.74 17.42
CA LEU A 81 -4.04 -2.38 16.04
C LEU A 81 -5.38 -3.01 15.61
N TYR A 82 -6.29 -2.19 15.10
CA TYR A 82 -7.62 -2.61 14.65
C TYR A 82 -7.69 -2.63 13.13
N VAL A 83 -8.32 -3.67 12.57
CA VAL A 83 -8.56 -3.83 11.13
C VAL A 83 -10.04 -4.10 10.92
N GLY A 84 -10.67 -3.26 10.10
CA GLY A 84 -12.10 -3.31 9.77
C GLY A 84 -12.33 -3.46 8.27
#